data_AF-A0A1M5BIY8-F1
#
_entry.id   AF-A0A1M5BIY8-F1
#
_cell.length_a   1.000
_cell.length_b   1.000
_cell.length_c   1.000
_cell.angle_alpha   90.00
_cell.angle_beta   90.00
_cell.angle_gamma   90.00
#
_symmetry.space_group_name_H-M   'P 1'
#
loop_
_entity.id
_entity.type
_entity.pdbx_description
1 polymer ?
#
loop_
_entity_poly.entity_id
_entity_poly.type
_entity_poly.pdbx_seq_one_letter_code
_entity_poly.pdbx_strand_id
1 'polypeptide(L)'
;MIDTSHPDSEFIFRAGAFTDRIKNYCRKYILESFEERKITFQDMKIEALLLLEFSELHFKENLNSISKSVNDLNVEIDKLEAINISNEDGNCTVCNTKLETFDTLIKEKDFRFITICKKCPNEIYNILNTIDWATGAAFI
;
A
#
# COMPACT_ATOMS: atom_id res chain seq x y z
N MET A 1 15.68 5.16 14.63
CA MET A 1 16.37 6.26 13.93
C MET A 1 17.57 5.66 13.24
N ILE A 2 17.42 5.40 11.94
CA ILE A 2 18.46 4.84 11.08
C ILE A 2 19.62 5.83 10.94
N ASP A 3 20.84 5.31 10.93
CA ASP A 3 22.03 6.06 10.56
C ASP A 3 21.96 6.38 9.06
N THR A 4 21.62 7.63 8.72
CA THR A 4 21.51 8.08 7.32
C THR A 4 22.82 8.00 6.54
N SER A 5 23.96 7.78 7.22
CA SER A 5 25.27 7.59 6.59
C SER A 5 25.61 6.13 6.31
N HIS A 6 24.78 5.19 6.77
CA HIS A 6 24.94 3.77 6.46
C HIS A 6 24.67 3.53 4.96
N PRO A 7 25.52 2.75 4.26
CA PRO A 7 25.37 2.50 2.82
C PRO A 7 24.02 1.89 2.44
N ASP A 8 23.39 1.15 3.35
CA ASP A 8 22.08 0.53 3.10
C ASP A 8 20.90 1.48 3.28
N SER A 9 21.09 2.65 3.90
CA SER A 9 20.00 3.59 4.20
C SER A 9 19.25 4.02 2.95
N GLU A 10 19.96 4.28 1.84
CA GLU A 10 19.33 4.60 0.55
C GLU A 10 18.40 3.47 0.09
N PHE A 11 18.81 2.20 0.24
CA PHE A 11 18.00 1.06 -0.15
C PHE A 11 16.76 0.90 0.74
N ILE A 12 16.91 1.14 2.05
CA ILE A 12 15.81 1.11 3.01
C ILE A 12 14.78 2.21 2.67
N PHE A 13 15.23 3.44 2.41
CA PHE A 13 14.35 4.54 2.00
C PHE A 13 13.62 4.21 0.70
N ARG A 14 14.33 3.63 -0.27
CA ARG A 14 13.74 3.27 -1.57
C ARG A 14 12.73 2.14 -1.44
N ALA A 15 12.98 1.15 -0.58
CA ALA A 15 12.02 0.11 -0.23
C ALA A 15 10.74 0.68 0.39
N GLY A 16 10.88 1.58 1.38
CA GLY A 16 9.75 2.27 1.99
C GLY A 16 8.94 3.11 0.99
N ALA A 17 9.61 3.71 0.00
CA ALA A 17 8.91 4.46 -1.05
C ALA A 17 7.97 3.58 -1.90
N PHE A 18 8.30 2.30 -2.15
CA PHE A 18 7.40 1.37 -2.83
C PHE A 18 6.15 1.08 -1.99
N THR A 19 6.35 0.74 -0.71
CA THR A 19 5.23 0.42 0.19
C THR A 19 4.32 1.63 0.42
N ASP A 20 4.89 2.84 0.51
CA ASP A 20 4.12 4.08 0.62
C ASP A 20 3.29 4.40 -0.62
N ARG A 21 3.81 4.13 -1.83
CA ARG A 21 3.00 4.26 -3.06
C ARG A 21 1.80 3.30 -3.04
N ILE A 22 2.00 2.06 -2.61
CA ILE A 22 0.90 1.09 -2.46
C ILE A 22 -0.11 1.53 -1.39
N LYS A 23 0.36 2.08 -0.26
CA LYS A 23 -0.52 2.68 0.77
C LYS A 23 -1.34 3.85 0.21
N ASN A 24 -0.76 4.65 -0.68
CA ASN A 24 -1.48 5.76 -1.33
C ASN A 24 -2.59 5.26 -2.26
N TYR A 25 -2.34 4.20 -3.04
CA TYR A 25 -3.40 3.56 -3.84
C TYR A 25 -4.56 3.04 -2.98
N CYS A 26 -4.28 2.60 -1.75
CA CYS A 26 -5.33 2.18 -0.81
C CYS A 26 -6.30 3.30 -0.42
N ARG A 27 -5.86 4.56 -0.47
CA ARG A 27 -6.72 5.74 -0.24
C ARG A 27 -7.50 6.12 -1.48
N LYS A 28 -7.04 5.70 -2.66
CA LYS A 28 -7.61 6.02 -3.97
C LYS A 28 -8.73 5.04 -4.32
N TYR A 29 -8.45 3.74 -4.31
CA TYR A 29 -9.39 2.73 -4.81
C TYR A 29 -10.71 2.70 -4.03
N ILE A 30 -10.72 3.12 -2.75
CA ILE A 30 -11.93 3.10 -1.92
C ILE A 30 -13.00 4.11 -2.37
N LEU A 31 -12.62 5.07 -3.21
CA LEU A 31 -13.47 6.14 -3.76
C LEU A 31 -13.76 5.98 -5.26
N GLU A 32 -12.98 5.14 -5.95
CA GLU A 32 -13.03 4.98 -7.41
C GLU A 32 -14.16 4.04 -7.85
N SER A 33 -14.65 4.25 -9.06
CA SER A 33 -15.58 3.33 -9.72
C SER A 33 -14.96 1.95 -9.97
N PHE A 34 -15.76 0.94 -10.29
CA PHE A 34 -15.23 -0.40 -10.56
C PHE A 34 -14.18 -0.44 -11.67
N GLU A 35 -14.39 0.30 -12.77
CA GLU A 35 -13.43 0.30 -13.89
C GLU A 35 -12.14 1.07 -13.56
N GLU A 36 -12.22 2.19 -12.85
CA GLU A 36 -11.04 2.94 -12.40
C GLU A 36 -10.20 2.13 -11.41
N ARG A 37 -10.86 1.42 -10.48
CA ARG A 37 -10.18 0.57 -9.49
C ARG A 37 -9.35 -0.52 -10.12
N LYS A 38 -9.80 -1.14 -11.22
CA LYS A 38 -9.00 -2.15 -11.94
C LYS A 38 -7.65 -1.58 -12.35
N ILE A 39 -7.63 -0.36 -12.88
CA ILE A 39 -6.38 0.33 -13.25
C ILE A 39 -5.52 0.53 -12.00
N THR A 40 -6.08 1.05 -10.92
CA THR A 40 -5.36 1.23 -9.65
C THR A 40 -4.80 -0.09 -9.09
N PHE A 41 -5.54 -1.20 -9.17
CA PHE A 41 -5.06 -2.51 -8.74
C PHE A 41 -3.93 -3.05 -9.62
N GLN A 42 -3.96 -2.81 -10.93
CA GLN A 42 -2.85 -3.13 -11.81
C GLN A 42 -1.60 -2.31 -11.47
N ASP A 43 -1.75 -1.01 -11.22
CA ASP A 43 -0.64 -0.16 -10.77
C ASP A 43 -0.03 -0.65 -9.45
N MET A 44 -0.87 -1.09 -8.50
CA MET A 44 -0.40 -1.68 -7.24
C MET A 44 0.42 -2.96 -7.46
N LYS A 45 0.00 -3.84 -8.38
CA LYS A 45 0.75 -5.06 -8.72
C LYS A 45 2.08 -4.74 -9.39
N ILE A 46 2.14 -3.69 -10.22
CA ILE A 46 3.38 -3.22 -10.84
C ILE A 46 4.35 -2.72 -9.76
N GLU A 47 3.89 -1.91 -8.81
CA GLU A 47 4.75 -1.47 -7.68
C GLU A 47 5.24 -2.65 -6.83
N ALA A 48 4.40 -3.65 -6.60
CA ALA A 48 4.77 -4.86 -5.88
C ALA A 48 5.84 -5.69 -6.62
N LEU A 49 5.73 -5.78 -7.96
CA LEU A 49 6.75 -6.40 -8.81
C LEU A 49 8.08 -5.64 -8.77
N LEU A 50 8.04 -4.32 -8.91
CA LEU A 50 9.25 -3.48 -8.87
C LEU A 50 9.95 -3.56 -7.50
N LEU A 51 9.17 -3.63 -6.41
CA LEU A 51 9.71 -3.87 -5.07
C LEU A 51 10.40 -5.23 -4.98
N LEU A 52 9.81 -6.29 -5.56
CA LEU A 52 10.39 -7.62 -5.56
C LEU A 52 11.72 -7.65 -6.33
N GLU A 53 11.74 -7.13 -7.56
CA GLU A 53 12.95 -7.01 -8.38
C GLU A 53 14.05 -6.21 -7.67
N PHE A 54 13.67 -5.10 -7.02
CA PHE A 54 14.60 -4.31 -6.22
C PHE A 54 15.14 -5.12 -5.02
N SER A 55 14.28 -5.90 -4.37
CA SER A 55 14.65 -6.69 -3.20
C SER A 55 15.57 -7.87 -3.53
N GLU A 56 15.47 -8.45 -4.71
CA GLU A 56 16.40 -9.48 -5.20
C GLU A 56 17.84 -8.96 -5.28
N LEU A 57 18.01 -7.68 -5.60
CA LEU A 57 19.31 -7.03 -5.72
C LEU A 57 19.90 -6.64 -4.35
N HIS A 58 19.06 -6.10 -3.46
CA HIS A 58 19.52 -5.39 -2.26
C HIS A 58 19.20 -6.08 -0.92
N PHE A 59 18.22 -6.99 -0.87
CA PHE A 59 17.75 -7.62 0.38
C PHE A 59 17.80 -9.15 0.31
N LYS A 60 18.92 -9.71 -0.16
CA LYS A 60 19.08 -11.16 -0.43
C LYS A 60 18.77 -12.07 0.77
N GLU A 61 19.14 -11.64 1.97
CA GLU A 61 18.92 -12.42 3.20
C GLU A 61 17.42 -12.55 3.54
N ASN A 62 16.64 -11.52 3.24
CA ASN A 62 15.21 -11.45 3.54
C ASN A 62 14.33 -11.72 2.32
N LEU A 63 14.93 -12.01 1.16
CA LEU A 63 14.23 -12.13 -0.12
C LEU A 63 13.06 -13.10 -0.04
N ASN A 64 13.24 -14.30 0.52
CA ASN A 64 12.16 -15.29 0.64
C ASN A 64 10.94 -14.75 1.40
N SER A 65 11.17 -13.99 2.47
CA SER A 65 10.10 -13.38 3.26
C SER A 65 9.39 -12.28 2.48
N ILE A 66 10.17 -11.46 1.77
CA ILE A 66 9.64 -10.37 0.93
C ILE A 66 8.83 -10.95 -0.23
N SER A 67 9.36 -11.94 -0.97
CA SER A 67 8.65 -12.62 -2.07
C SER A 67 7.35 -13.25 -1.62
N LYS A 68 7.33 -13.91 -0.46
CA LYS A 68 6.10 -14.46 0.11
C LYS A 68 5.08 -13.35 0.39
N SER A 69 5.52 -12.26 1.02
CA SER A 69 4.65 -11.12 1.34
C SER A 69 4.12 -10.43 0.09
N VAL A 70 4.92 -10.30 -0.98
CA VAL A 70 4.49 -9.77 -2.27
C VAL A 70 3.45 -10.69 -2.93
N ASN A 71 3.59 -12.00 -2.82
CA ASN A 71 2.58 -12.94 -3.31
C ASN A 71 1.27 -12.83 -2.53
N ASP A 72 1.35 -12.76 -1.19
CA ASP A 72 0.18 -12.57 -0.33
C ASP A 72 -0.52 -11.24 -0.65
N LEU A 73 0.25 -10.17 -0.94
CA LEU A 73 -0.26 -8.88 -1.37
C LEU A 73 -1.04 -9.00 -2.69
N ASN A 74 -0.48 -9.67 -3.70
CA ASN A 74 -1.12 -9.85 -4.99
C ASN A 74 -2.44 -10.64 -4.86
N VAL A 75 -2.47 -11.68 -4.02
CA VAL A 75 -3.68 -12.46 -3.74
C VAL A 75 -4.77 -11.59 -3.11
N GLU A 76 -4.42 -10.73 -2.15
CA GLU A 76 -5.41 -9.82 -1.55
C GLU A 76 -5.89 -8.77 -2.56
N ILE A 77 -5.00 -8.25 -3.41
CA ILE A 77 -5.38 -7.34 -4.49
C ILE A 77 -6.37 -8.02 -5.45
N ASP A 78 -6.08 -9.24 -5.90
CA ASP A 78 -6.98 -10.00 -6.80
C ASP A 78 -8.36 -10.20 -6.17
N LYS A 79 -8.40 -10.53 -4.88
CA LYS A 79 -9.63 -10.70 -4.11
C LYS A 79 -10.45 -9.41 -4.06
N LEU A 80 -9.81 -8.25 -3.86
CA LEU A 80 -10.50 -6.95 -3.83
C LEU A 80 -10.93 -6.50 -5.23
N GLU A 81 -10.11 -6.75 -6.25
CA GLU A 81 -10.38 -6.43 -7.66
C GLU A 81 -11.62 -7.17 -8.18
N ALA A 82 -11.87 -8.40 -7.72
CA ALA A 82 -13.05 -9.17 -8.10
C ALA A 82 -14.38 -8.63 -7.54
N ILE A 83 -14.36 -7.68 -6.60
CA ILE A 83 -15.57 -7.20 -5.93
C ILE A 83 -16.26 -6.11 -6.75
N ASN A 84 -17.37 -6.50 -7.39
CA ASN A 84 -18.27 -5.59 -8.08
C ASN A 84 -19.63 -5.54 -7.39
N ILE A 85 -19.81 -4.55 -6.50
CA ILE A 85 -21.06 -4.33 -5.77
C ILE A 85 -21.60 -2.93 -6.04
N SER A 86 -22.91 -2.77 -5.96
CA SER A 86 -23.53 -1.45 -5.84
C SER A 86 -23.18 -0.85 -4.47
N ASN A 87 -22.85 0.43 -4.45
CA ASN A 87 -22.50 1.18 -3.25
C ASN A 87 -23.43 2.38 -3.08
N GLU A 88 -23.53 2.86 -1.85
CA GLU A 88 -24.21 4.12 -1.53
C GLU A 88 -23.20 5.27 -1.50
N ASP A 89 -23.67 6.49 -1.79
CA ASP A 89 -22.84 7.69 -1.73
C ASP A 89 -22.22 7.87 -0.34
N GLY A 90 -20.89 8.07 -0.28
CA GLY A 90 -20.14 8.20 0.96
C GLY A 90 -19.69 6.87 1.60
N ASN A 91 -20.02 5.73 0.99
CA ASN A 91 -19.51 4.43 1.40
C ASN A 91 -18.32 3.99 0.51
N CYS A 92 -17.52 3.07 1.04
CA CYS A 92 -16.42 2.46 0.31
C CYS A 92 -16.95 1.71 -0.92
N THR A 93 -16.37 1.98 -2.08
CA THR A 93 -16.83 1.37 -3.33
C THR A 93 -16.55 -0.14 -3.39
N VAL A 94 -15.71 -0.67 -2.50
CA VAL A 94 -15.38 -2.11 -2.40
C VAL A 94 -16.29 -2.85 -1.42
N CYS A 95 -16.46 -2.37 -0.19
CA CYS A 95 -17.20 -3.12 0.84
C CYS A 95 -18.52 -2.48 1.28
N ASN A 96 -18.92 -1.38 0.64
CA ASN A 96 -20.10 -0.56 0.95
C ASN A 96 -20.21 -0.18 2.44
N THR A 97 -19.08 -0.06 3.14
CA THR A 97 -19.04 0.41 4.52
C THR A 97 -18.77 1.90 4.52
N LYS A 98 -19.42 2.63 5.44
CA LYS A 98 -19.25 4.08 5.59
C LYS A 98 -17.77 4.47 5.72
N LEU A 99 -17.36 5.44 4.92
CA LEU A 99 -16.00 5.98 4.97
C LEU A 99 -15.86 6.98 6.13
N GLU A 100 -14.65 7.06 6.66
CA GLU A 100 -14.30 8.02 7.70
C GLU A 100 -13.30 9.03 7.15
N THR A 101 -13.58 10.32 7.35
CA THR A 101 -12.71 11.42 6.94
C THR A 101 -12.17 12.14 8.16
N PHE A 102 -10.86 12.34 8.19
CA PHE A 102 -10.13 12.98 9.30
C PHE A 102 -9.47 14.26 8.80
N ASP A 103 -9.47 15.31 9.65
CA ASP A 103 -8.61 16.48 9.44
C ASP A 103 -7.21 16.15 9.97
N THR A 104 -6.21 16.19 9.08
CA THR A 104 -4.81 15.85 9.39
C THR A 104 -4.07 16.98 10.11
N LEU A 105 -4.71 18.14 10.28
CA LEU A 105 -4.12 19.37 10.80
C LEU A 105 -3.00 19.95 9.90
N ILE A 106 -2.81 19.40 8.70
CA ILE A 106 -1.87 19.91 7.71
C ILE A 106 -2.48 21.15 7.05
N LYS A 107 -1.69 22.24 6.99
CA LYS A 107 -2.14 23.52 6.42
C LYS A 107 -2.39 23.45 4.91
N GLU A 108 -1.64 22.61 4.21
CA GLU A 108 -1.80 22.39 2.77
C GLU A 108 -3.15 21.76 2.47
N LYS A 109 -3.89 22.38 1.56
CA LYS A 109 -5.27 21.99 1.24
C LYS A 109 -5.37 20.55 0.76
N ASP A 110 -4.39 20.10 -0.02
CA ASP A 110 -4.39 18.78 -0.65
C ASP A 110 -4.15 17.64 0.36
N PHE A 111 -3.58 17.95 1.53
CA PHE A 111 -3.30 16.98 2.58
C PHE A 111 -4.18 17.17 3.82
N ARG A 112 -5.02 18.20 3.85
CA ARG A 112 -5.82 18.57 5.03
C ARG A 112 -6.81 17.49 5.43
N PHE A 113 -7.37 16.76 4.48
CA PHE A 113 -8.35 15.71 4.75
C PHE A 113 -7.85 14.36 4.24
N ILE A 114 -7.98 13.33 5.07
CA ILE A 114 -7.74 11.94 4.67
C ILE A 114 -9.02 11.15 4.87
N THR A 115 -9.48 10.50 3.81
CA THR A 115 -10.60 9.56 3.84
C THR A 115 -10.07 8.14 3.85
N ILE A 116 -10.58 7.29 4.74
CA ILE A 116 -10.17 5.89 4.86
C ILE A 116 -11.38 4.96 4.91
N CYS A 117 -11.14 3.72 4.47
CA CYS A 117 -11.95 2.58 4.80
C CYS A 117 -11.19 1.75 5.85
N LYS A 118 -11.84 1.38 6.97
CA LYS A 118 -11.22 0.54 8.01
C LYS A 118 -11.09 -0.93 7.62
N LYS A 119 -11.80 -1.37 6.58
CA LYS A 119 -11.95 -2.79 6.22
C LYS A 119 -11.05 -3.20 5.07
N CYS A 120 -11.24 -2.63 3.88
CA CYS A 120 -10.60 -3.13 2.66
C CYS A 120 -9.06 -3.00 2.66
N PRO A 121 -8.48 -1.86 3.08
CA PRO A 121 -7.02 -1.70 3.07
C PRO A 121 -6.29 -2.45 4.18
N ASN A 122 -7.00 -2.98 5.18
CA ASN A 122 -6.37 -3.43 6.42
C ASN A 122 -5.37 -4.57 6.20
N GLU A 123 -5.75 -5.56 5.39
CA GLU A 123 -4.88 -6.70 5.09
C GLU A 123 -3.66 -6.27 4.27
N ILE A 124 -3.87 -5.41 3.26
CA ILE A 124 -2.77 -4.81 2.51
C ILE A 124 -1.80 -4.06 3.45
N TYR A 125 -2.31 -3.24 4.37
CA TYR A 125 -1.43 -2.53 5.32
C TYR A 125 -0.64 -3.48 6.22
N ASN A 126 -1.23 -4.58 6.67
CA ASN A 126 -0.52 -5.58 7.49
C ASN A 126 0.62 -6.25 6.69
N ILE A 127 0.36 -6.60 5.43
CA ILE A 127 1.36 -7.20 4.54
C ILE A 127 2.48 -6.20 4.26
N LEU A 128 2.14 -4.95 3.93
CA LEU A 128 3.13 -3.88 3.69
C LEU A 128 3.96 -3.58 4.94
N ASN A 129 3.37 -3.58 6.13
CA ASN A 129 4.13 -3.45 7.38
C ASN A 129 5.14 -4.59 7.52
N THR A 130 4.76 -5.84 7.20
CA THR A 130 5.66 -6.99 7.23
C THR A 130 6.86 -6.80 6.30
N ILE A 131 6.62 -6.26 5.10
CA ILE A 131 7.67 -5.87 4.14
C ILE A 131 8.55 -4.74 4.72
N ASP A 132 7.95 -3.72 5.32
CA ASP A 132 8.68 -2.61 5.93
C ASP A 132 9.61 -3.09 7.05
N TRP A 133 9.20 -4.08 7.85
CA TRP A 133 10.08 -4.72 8.83
C TRP A 133 11.21 -5.53 8.18
N ALA A 134 10.91 -6.29 7.13
CA ALA A 134 11.89 -7.11 6.42
C ALA A 134 12.95 -6.29 5.66
N THR A 135 12.59 -5.08 5.23
CA THR A 135 13.49 -4.15 4.53
C THR A 135 14.15 -3.15 5.48
N GLY A 136 13.72 -3.08 6.74
CA GLY A 136 14.17 -2.10 7.73
C GLY A 136 13.49 -0.73 7.63
N ALA A 137 12.59 -0.53 6.66
CA ALA A 137 11.85 0.71 6.47
C ALA A 137 10.96 1.07 7.66
N ALA A 138 10.55 0.09 8.47
CA ALA A 138 9.79 0.29 9.71
C ALA A 138 10.56 1.10 10.79
N PHE A 139 11.88 1.26 10.66
CA PHE A 139 12.73 1.95 11.66
C PHE A 139 13.20 3.35 11.23
N ILE A 140 12.72 3.81 10.08
CA ILE A 140 12.95 5.16 9.56
C ILE A 140 12.12 6.15 10.37
#